data_AF-A0A534CY23-F1
#
_entry.id   AF-A0A534CY23-F1
#
_cell.length_a   1.000
_cell.length_b   1.000
_cell.length_c   1.000
_cell.angle_alpha   90.00
_cell.angle_beta   90.00
_cell.angle_gamma   90.00
#
_symmetry.space_group_name_H-M   'P 1'
#
loop_
_entity.id
_entity.type
_entity.pdbx_description
1 polymer ?
#
loop_
_entity_poly.entity_id
_entity_poly.type
_entity_poly.pdbx_seq_one_letter_code
_entity_poly.pdbx_strand_id
1 'polypeptide(L)' 'DNLYLEKGVPATNAQLVERAVRIVELLGARVQSSAEARQRLGLRR' A
#
# COMPACT_ATOMS: atom_id res chain seq x y z
N ASP A 1 -1.09 -0.47 -12.11
CA ASP A 1 0.31 -0.86 -12.39
C ASP A 1 0.42 -2.36 -12.64
N ASN A 2 -0.33 -3.20 -11.91
CA ASN A 2 -0.38 -4.64 -12.13
C ASN A 2 -1.81 -5.17 -12.07
N LEU A 3 -2.11 -6.20 -12.86
CA LEU A 3 -3.42 -6.88 -12.91
C LEU A 3 -3.44 -8.22 -12.16
N TYR A 4 -2.28 -8.71 -11.70
CA TYR A 4 -2.14 -10.07 -11.17
C TYR A 4 -1.55 -10.10 -9.75
N LEU A 5 -2.15 -10.87 -8.84
CA LEU A 5 -1.65 -11.08 -7.48
C LEU A 5 -0.49 -12.08 -7.50
N GLU A 6 -0.64 -13.13 -8.30
CA GLU A 6 0.35 -14.17 -8.55
C GLU A 6 0.29 -14.52 -10.04
N LYS A 7 1.21 -15.37 -10.53
CA LYS A 7 1.25 -15.73 -11.94
C LYS A 7 -0.08 -16.35 -12.36
N GLY A 8 -0.84 -15.62 -13.19
CA GLY A 8 -2.14 -16.05 -13.71
C GLY A 8 -3.33 -15.83 -12.77
N VAL A 9 -3.14 -15.23 -11.59
CA VAL A 9 -4.22 -14.96 -10.63
C VAL A 9 -4.56 -13.46 -10.67
N PRO A 10 -5.73 -13.05 -11.19
CA PRO A 10 -6.12 -11.63 -11.22
C PRO A 10 -6.21 -11.02 -9.81
N ALA A 11 -5.88 -9.74 -9.68
CA ALA A 11 -5.92 -9.01 -8.43
C ALA A 11 -6.96 -7.89 -8.43
N THR A 12 -7.47 -7.59 -7.24
CA THR A 12 -8.12 -6.31 -6.92
C THR A 12 -7.09 -5.32 -6.35
N ASN A 13 -7.38 -4.03 -6.45
CA ASN A 13 -6.52 -3.00 -5.84
C ASN A 13 -6.36 -3.22 -4.32
N ALA A 14 -7.40 -3.66 -3.62
CA ALA A 14 -7.32 -3.95 -2.18
C ALA A 14 -6.30 -5.06 -1.87
N GLN A 15 -6.33 -6.16 -2.62
CA GLN A 15 -5.38 -7.26 -2.44
C GLN A 15 -3.93 -6.85 -2.71
N LEU A 16 -3.70 -5.99 -3.71
CA LEU A 16 -2.37 -5.46 -3.98
C LEU A 16 -1.87 -4.56 -2.83
N VAL A 17 -2.75 -3.72 -2.29
CA VAL A 17 -2.44 -2.87 -1.14
C VAL A 17 -2.18 -3.70 0.11
N GLU A 18 -3.00 -4.70 0.42
CA GLU A 18 -2.81 -5.60 1.57
C GLU A 18 -1.46 -6.33 1.51
N ARG A 19 -1.07 -6.84 0.34
CA ARG A 19 0.24 -7.47 0.15
C ARG A 19 1.38 -6.48 0.39
N ALA A 20 1.27 -5.26 -0.13
CA ALA A 20 2.28 -4.22 0.08
C ALA A 20 2.40 -3.84 1.56
N VAL A 21 1.28 -3.63 2.26
CA VAL A 21 1.22 -3.34 3.70
C VAL A 21 1.95 -4.43 4.48
N ARG A 22 1.62 -5.70 4.23
CA ARG A 22 2.24 -6.84 4.92
C ARG A 22 3.76 -6.88 4.75
N ILE A 23 4.26 -6.60 3.55
CA ILE A 23 5.72 -6.58 3.29
C ILE A 23 6.38 -5.46 4.10
N VAL A 24 5.80 -4.26 4.09
CA VAL A 24 6.31 -3.10 4.84
C VAL A 24 6.36 -3.38 6.34
N GLU A 25 5.32 -4.03 6.89
CA GLU A 25 5.25 -4.41 8.31
C GLU A 25 6.28 -5.48 8.69
N LEU A 26 6.49 -6.49 7.83
CA LEU A 26 7.53 -7.51 8.03
C LEU A 26 8.94 -6.90 8.03
N LEU A 27 9.14 -5.78 7.34
CA LEU A 27 10.39 -5.02 7.35
C LEU A 27 10.53 -4.09 8.57
N GLY A 28 9.58 -4.11 9.50
CA GLY A 28 9.60 -3.31 10.73
C GLY A 28 9.12 -1.86 10.56
N ALA A 29 8.51 -1.54 9.43
CA ALA A 29 7.91 -0.23 9.19
C ALA A 29 6.38 -0.25 9.38
N ARG A 30 5.75 0.92 9.33
CA ARG A 30 4.29 1.05 9.35
C ARG A 30 3.80 1.90 8.19
N VAL A 31 2.62 1.56 7.66
CA VAL A 31 1.97 2.36 6.62
C VAL A 31 1.37 3.62 7.24
N GLN A 32 1.55 4.76 6.57
CA GLN A 32 1.01 6.03 7.02
C GLN A 32 -0.50 6.10 6.78
N SER A 33 -1.22 6.72 7.71
CA SER A 33 -2.57 7.22 7.46
C SER A 33 -2.57 8.32 6.40
N SER A 34 -3.74 8.61 5.83
CA SER A 34 -3.91 9.71 4.88
C SER A 34 -3.53 11.07 5.47
N ALA A 35 -3.78 11.29 6.76
CA ALA A 35 -3.41 12.52 7.45
C ALA A 35 -1.89 12.68 7.59
N GLU A 36 -1.19 11.63 8.03
CA GLU A 36 0.27 11.61 8.16
C GLU A 36 0.97 11.80 6.80
N ALA A 37 0.45 11.17 5.75
CA ALA A 37 0.97 11.31 4.39
C ALA A 37 0.84 12.76 3.90
N ARG A 38 -0.32 13.40 4.12
CA ARG A 38 -0.54 14.81 3.74
C ARG A 38 0.38 15.76 4.48
N GLN A 39 0.55 15.56 5.79
CA GLN A 39 1.47 16.36 6.59
C GLN A 39 2.91 16.22 6.09
N ARG A 40 3.36 14.99 5.82
CA ARG A 40 4.72 14.72 5.34
C ARG A 40 4.99 15.29 3.95
N LEU A 41 3.99 15.29 3.08
CA LEU A 41 4.09 15.76 1.69
C LEU A 41 3.72 17.25 1.52
N GLY A 42 3.32 17.95 2.58
CA GLY A 42 2.91 19.37 2.50
C GLY A 42 1.60 19.59 1.72
N LEU A 43 0.69 18.61 1.72
CA LEU A 43 -0.56 18.68 0.99
C LEU A 43 -1.65 19.40 1.80
N ARG A 44 -2.39 20.28 1.13
CA ARG A 44 -3.59 20.90 1.71
C ARG A 44 -4.71 19.84 1.81
N ARG A 45 -5.64 20.05 2.75
CA ARG A 45 -6.77 19.13 2.99
C ARG A 45 -7.57 18.89 1.71
#